data_AF-A0A843K7V5-F1
#
_entry.id   AF-A0A843K7V5-F1
#
_cell.length_a   1.000
_cell.length_b   1.000
_cell.length_c   1.000
_cell.angle_alpha   90.00
_cell.angle_beta   90.00
_cell.angle_gamma   90.00
#
_symmetry.space_group_name_H-M   'P 1'
#
loop_
_entity.id
_entity.type
_entity.pdbx_description
1 polymer ?
#
loop_
_entity_poly.entity_id
_entity_poly.type
_entity_poly.pdbx_seq_one_letter_code
_entity_poly.pdbx_strand_id
1 'polypeptide(L)'
;MILAVTAQTDREWQEANGGWIVVKNSHQYNTNGPFQPCPVQEDCIGYPLHVEHGVCINVVAFADPDVGSKWTPPTDNIILAFDCGYPSGWNTGSCPVVTEFWVPAGTYALTEFTFVSEVNPGDPDYSPCTNAWSKPTSNAVIRPGDRIDFGESIFIGSGTCTVGGYPCPGTGGLSGDRSNIGGTWYMGGPYNEGMPCQIIQDGDGLTFINENGQQSSGRFIDSSTVEATDWENGLQGVLSSDGNRIDWANGSWWVRNEPE
;
A
#
# COMPACT_ATOMS: atom_id res chain seq x y z
N MET A 1 40.80 -21.04 1.17
CA MET A 1 39.66 -21.31 0.25
C MET A 1 38.50 -20.48 0.78
N ILE A 2 38.30 -19.29 0.22
CA ILE A 2 37.21 -18.39 0.63
C ILE A 2 35.99 -18.84 -0.18
N LEU A 3 35.07 -19.54 0.46
CA LEU A 3 33.79 -19.90 -0.15
C LEU A 3 32.89 -18.67 -0.10
N ALA A 4 32.61 -18.11 -1.27
CA ALA A 4 31.56 -17.13 -1.45
C ALA A 4 30.21 -17.82 -1.20
N VAL A 5 29.57 -17.51 -0.07
CA VAL A 5 28.19 -17.89 0.24
C VAL A 5 27.45 -16.60 0.52
N THR A 6 26.77 -16.02 -0.46
CA THR A 6 25.84 -14.89 -0.19
C THR A 6 24.74 -14.66 -1.25
N ALA A 7 24.52 -15.54 -2.23
CA ALA A 7 23.41 -15.33 -3.20
C ALA A 7 22.61 -16.58 -3.55
N GLN A 8 23.24 -17.76 -3.53
CA GLN A 8 22.57 -19.00 -3.91
C GLN A 8 21.59 -19.50 -2.83
N THR A 9 21.88 -19.24 -1.55
CA THR A 9 21.02 -19.61 -0.42
C THR A 9 19.72 -18.81 -0.37
N ASP A 10 19.74 -17.54 -0.78
CA ASP A 10 18.56 -16.66 -0.70
C ASP A 10 17.54 -17.03 -1.77
N ARG A 11 18.00 -17.35 -2.98
CA ARG A 11 17.11 -17.80 -4.06
C ARG A 11 16.56 -19.20 -3.79
N GLU A 12 17.38 -20.14 -3.35
CA GLU A 12 16.90 -21.49 -2.97
C GLU A 12 15.89 -21.41 -1.82
N TRP A 13 16.11 -20.54 -0.84
CA TRP A 13 15.15 -20.28 0.23
C TRP A 13 13.86 -19.64 -0.30
N GLN A 14 13.94 -18.64 -1.19
CA GLN A 14 12.79 -18.01 -1.82
C GLN A 14 11.98 -19.00 -2.66
N GLU A 15 12.64 -19.85 -3.46
CA GLU A 15 12.00 -20.91 -4.25
C GLU A 15 11.31 -21.94 -3.34
N ALA A 16 11.87 -22.23 -2.16
CA ALA A 16 11.29 -23.17 -1.20
C ALA A 16 10.13 -22.58 -0.38
N ASN A 17 10.05 -21.26 -0.21
CA ASN A 17 9.12 -20.61 0.72
C ASN A 17 8.11 -19.66 0.04
N GLY A 18 8.19 -19.48 -1.27
CA GLY A 18 7.30 -18.56 -1.97
C GLY A 18 7.43 -18.63 -3.48
N GLY A 19 6.87 -17.63 -4.15
CA GLY A 19 6.86 -17.53 -5.60
C GLY A 19 7.00 -16.07 -6.04
N TRP A 20 6.82 -15.83 -7.33
CA TRP A 20 6.95 -14.49 -7.91
C TRP A 20 5.66 -14.06 -8.60
N ILE A 21 5.30 -12.81 -8.36
CA ILE A 21 4.34 -12.09 -9.18
C ILE A 21 5.14 -11.27 -10.20
N VAL A 22 4.79 -11.42 -11.46
CA VAL A 22 5.48 -10.81 -12.59
C VAL A 22 4.52 -9.89 -13.34
N VAL A 23 4.91 -8.63 -13.46
CA VAL A 23 4.17 -7.57 -14.15
C VAL A 23 5.06 -6.98 -15.23
N LYS A 24 4.48 -6.70 -16.41
CA LYS A 24 5.23 -6.23 -17.58
C LYS A 24 4.56 -5.03 -18.21
N ASN A 25 5.36 -4.09 -18.69
CA ASN A 25 4.88 -2.97 -19.49
C ASN A 25 5.81 -2.72 -20.68
N SER A 26 5.29 -2.95 -21.89
CA SER A 26 5.95 -2.63 -23.16
C SER A 26 5.65 -1.21 -23.68
N HIS A 27 4.79 -0.45 -22.99
CA HIS A 27 4.38 0.86 -23.44
C HIS A 27 5.53 1.88 -23.38
N GLN A 28 5.58 2.77 -24.37
CA GLN A 28 6.57 3.84 -24.43
C GLN A 28 5.95 5.14 -23.96
N TYR A 29 6.64 5.86 -23.08
CA TYR A 29 6.18 7.15 -22.59
C TYR A 29 5.82 8.10 -23.74
N ASN A 30 4.66 8.77 -23.66
CA ASN A 30 4.22 9.78 -24.63
C ASN A 30 3.94 9.23 -26.06
N THR A 31 3.53 7.96 -26.20
CA THR A 31 3.33 7.34 -27.54
C THR A 31 1.90 6.93 -27.90
N ASN A 32 0.97 6.86 -26.95
CA ASN A 32 -0.42 6.44 -27.23
C ASN A 32 -1.44 7.57 -27.13
N GLY A 33 -2.57 7.33 -27.81
CA GLY A 33 -3.67 8.25 -28.09
C GLY A 33 -4.30 8.95 -26.87
N PRO A 34 -5.44 9.63 -27.06
CA PRO A 34 -5.92 10.59 -26.07
C PRO A 34 -6.23 9.90 -24.73
N PHE A 35 -5.91 10.58 -23.64
CA PHE A 35 -6.32 10.16 -22.31
C PHE A 35 -7.81 9.84 -22.26
N GLN A 36 -8.13 8.67 -21.71
CA GLN A 36 -9.50 8.23 -21.54
C GLN A 36 -9.94 8.47 -20.09
N PRO A 37 -10.78 9.49 -19.83
CA PRO A 37 -11.27 9.78 -18.48
C PRO A 37 -12.20 8.69 -17.96
N CYS A 38 -12.28 8.56 -16.64
CA CYS A 38 -13.41 7.85 -16.04
C CYS A 38 -14.73 8.56 -16.38
N PRO A 39 -15.89 7.88 -16.35
CA PRO A 39 -17.19 8.49 -16.68
C PRO A 39 -17.57 9.74 -15.86
N VAL A 40 -16.97 9.94 -14.69
CA VAL A 40 -17.20 11.08 -13.78
C VAL A 40 -16.05 12.09 -13.74
N GLN A 41 -15.00 11.85 -14.52
CA GLN A 41 -13.80 12.69 -14.55
C GLN A 41 -13.96 13.72 -15.66
N GLU A 42 -14.02 14.98 -15.26
CA GLU A 42 -14.19 16.13 -16.16
C GLU A 42 -12.85 16.87 -16.35
N ASP A 43 -12.84 17.86 -17.24
CA ASP A 43 -11.72 18.80 -17.48
C ASP A 43 -10.38 18.20 -17.97
N CYS A 44 -10.35 16.93 -18.40
CA CYS A 44 -9.15 16.35 -19.01
C CYS A 44 -8.90 16.86 -20.44
N ILE A 45 -7.65 17.19 -20.74
CA ILE A 45 -7.26 17.84 -22.00
C ILE A 45 -7.14 16.85 -23.17
N GLY A 46 -6.93 15.57 -22.87
CA GLY A 46 -6.68 14.51 -23.83
C GLY A 46 -5.23 14.45 -24.32
N TYR A 47 -4.27 14.88 -23.49
CA TYR A 47 -2.85 14.77 -23.82
C TYR A 47 -2.38 13.31 -23.95
N PRO A 48 -1.22 13.08 -24.61
CA PRO A 48 -0.64 11.75 -24.70
C PRO A 48 -0.43 11.09 -23.34
N LEU A 49 -0.36 9.77 -23.36
CA LEU A 49 -0.39 8.95 -22.16
C LEU A 49 0.99 8.60 -21.61
N HIS A 50 1.06 8.62 -20.28
CA HIS A 50 1.93 7.78 -19.46
C HIS A 50 1.10 6.62 -18.93
N VAL A 51 1.64 5.40 -19.04
CA VAL A 51 0.94 4.17 -18.66
C VAL A 51 1.78 3.38 -17.64
N GLU A 52 1.09 2.73 -16.72
CA GLU A 52 1.72 1.77 -15.82
C GLU A 52 0.84 0.53 -15.72
N HIS A 53 1.47 -0.65 -15.75
CA HIS A 53 0.80 -1.91 -15.45
C HIS A 53 1.13 -2.28 -14.02
N GLY A 54 0.12 -2.59 -13.22
CA GLY A 54 0.32 -2.96 -11.83
C GLY A 54 -0.62 -4.04 -11.32
N VAL A 55 -0.23 -4.60 -10.19
CA VAL A 55 -1.04 -5.53 -9.41
C VAL A 55 -1.06 -5.08 -7.96
N CYS A 56 -2.26 -4.91 -7.41
CA CYS A 56 -2.50 -4.68 -6.00
C CYS A 56 -2.54 -6.00 -5.25
N ILE A 57 -1.85 -6.09 -4.12
CA ILE A 57 -2.02 -7.15 -3.14
C ILE A 57 -3.04 -6.66 -2.11
N ASN A 58 -4.28 -7.14 -2.18
CA ASN A 58 -5.36 -6.66 -1.32
C ASN A 58 -5.39 -7.35 0.04
N VAL A 59 -5.21 -8.68 0.02
CA VAL A 59 -5.24 -9.56 1.18
C VAL A 59 -4.27 -10.70 0.92
N VAL A 60 -3.56 -11.13 1.96
CA VAL A 60 -2.74 -12.33 1.94
C VAL A 60 -3.04 -13.22 3.16
N ALA A 61 -3.19 -14.51 2.91
CA ALA A 61 -3.16 -15.55 3.93
C ALA A 61 -1.91 -16.40 3.69
N PHE A 62 -0.88 -16.20 4.51
CA PHE A 62 0.38 -16.93 4.39
C PHE A 62 0.21 -18.41 4.71
N ALA A 63 0.85 -19.27 3.92
CA ALA A 63 0.92 -20.70 4.20
C ALA A 63 1.79 -21.00 5.43
N ASP A 64 2.85 -20.20 5.63
CA ASP A 64 3.72 -20.23 6.81
C ASP A 64 3.76 -18.83 7.46
N PRO A 65 3.15 -18.67 8.65
CA PRO A 65 3.16 -17.40 9.38
C PRO A 65 4.56 -16.89 9.76
N ASP A 66 5.54 -17.77 10.00
CA ASP A 66 6.91 -17.38 10.40
C ASP A 66 7.73 -16.84 9.22
N VAL A 67 7.35 -17.22 8.00
CA VAL A 67 7.86 -16.62 6.76
C VAL A 67 7.17 -15.29 6.52
N GLY A 68 5.84 -15.26 6.67
CA GLY A 68 5.04 -14.04 6.53
C GLY A 68 5.47 -12.92 7.47
N SER A 69 5.77 -13.23 8.73
CA SER A 69 6.19 -12.23 9.75
C SER A 69 7.54 -11.56 9.46
N LYS A 70 8.33 -12.12 8.52
CA LYS A 70 9.64 -11.59 8.11
C LYS A 70 9.59 -10.97 6.72
N TRP A 71 8.46 -11.08 6.03
CA TRP A 71 8.29 -10.55 4.69
C TRP A 71 7.98 -9.06 4.74
N THR A 72 8.73 -8.30 3.96
CA THR A 72 8.43 -6.89 3.70
C THR A 72 7.57 -6.81 2.43
N PRO A 73 6.31 -6.36 2.53
CA PRO A 73 5.47 -6.18 1.35
C PRO A 73 6.02 -5.08 0.43
N PRO A 74 5.61 -5.03 -0.85
CA PRO A 74 5.95 -3.91 -1.71
C PRO A 74 5.30 -2.62 -1.17
N THR A 75 5.92 -1.48 -1.47
CA THR A 75 5.37 -0.16 -1.10
C THR A 75 3.95 -0.02 -1.61
N ASP A 76 3.06 0.49 -0.75
CA ASP A 76 1.63 0.65 -0.99
C ASP A 76 0.90 -0.66 -1.39
N ASN A 77 1.54 -1.82 -1.17
CA ASN A 77 1.10 -3.14 -1.63
C ASN A 77 0.96 -3.25 -3.16
N ILE A 78 1.78 -2.50 -3.91
CA ILE A 78 1.70 -2.43 -5.36
C ILE A 78 2.97 -2.98 -6.01
N ILE A 79 2.79 -3.88 -6.97
CA ILE A 79 3.86 -4.31 -7.88
C ILE A 79 3.62 -3.58 -9.20
N LEU A 80 4.56 -2.73 -9.63
CA LEU A 80 4.40 -1.80 -10.75
C LEU A 80 5.46 -2.00 -11.81
N ALA A 81 5.05 -1.93 -13.08
CA ALA A 81 5.91 -1.80 -14.24
C ALA A 81 5.58 -0.49 -14.98
N PHE A 82 6.52 0.45 -14.97
CA PHE A 82 6.40 1.75 -15.62
C PHE A 82 6.57 1.68 -17.13
N ASP A 83 6.22 2.76 -17.81
CA ASP A 83 6.57 2.98 -19.20
C ASP A 83 8.06 2.89 -19.48
N CYS A 84 8.39 2.34 -20.64
CA CYS A 84 9.73 2.42 -21.18
C CYS A 84 10.13 3.89 -21.38
N GLY A 85 11.34 4.23 -20.94
CA GLY A 85 11.88 5.58 -21.04
C GLY A 85 11.39 6.53 -19.94
N TYR A 86 10.57 6.05 -18.99
CA TYR A 86 10.17 6.78 -17.79
C TYR A 86 10.95 6.31 -16.54
N PRO A 87 11.41 7.23 -15.65
CA PRO A 87 11.31 8.69 -15.75
C PRO A 87 12.11 9.26 -16.93
N SER A 88 11.67 10.40 -17.48
CA SER A 88 12.17 10.98 -18.73
C SER A 88 13.70 10.98 -18.82
N GLY A 89 14.25 10.25 -19.79
CA GLY A 89 15.70 10.10 -20.00
C GLY A 89 16.21 8.66 -19.91
N TRP A 90 15.34 7.70 -19.60
CA TRP A 90 15.68 6.28 -19.63
C TRP A 90 15.72 5.74 -21.08
N ASN A 91 16.52 4.70 -21.31
CA ASN A 91 16.68 4.09 -22.63
C ASN A 91 15.40 3.32 -23.02
N THR A 92 14.79 3.68 -24.16
CA THR A 92 13.61 2.97 -24.71
C THR A 92 13.93 1.55 -25.20
N GLY A 93 15.21 1.19 -25.32
CA GLY A 93 15.69 -0.17 -25.58
C GLY A 93 15.54 -1.14 -24.41
N SER A 94 15.07 -0.69 -23.25
CA SER A 94 14.81 -1.52 -22.07
C SER A 94 13.38 -2.08 -22.00
N CYS A 95 12.63 -2.06 -23.10
CA CYS A 95 11.31 -2.69 -23.17
C CYS A 95 11.39 -4.23 -23.35
N PRO A 96 10.44 -4.99 -22.79
CA PRO A 96 9.46 -4.56 -21.78
C PRO A 96 10.13 -4.25 -20.44
N VAL A 97 9.60 -3.28 -19.70
CA VAL A 97 9.91 -3.16 -18.27
C VAL A 97 9.25 -4.34 -17.57
N VAL A 98 10.07 -5.18 -16.93
CA VAL A 98 9.59 -6.36 -16.19
C VAL A 98 9.89 -6.15 -14.71
N THR A 99 8.83 -6.13 -13.91
CA THR A 99 8.92 -6.12 -12.46
C THR A 99 8.57 -7.50 -11.95
N GLU A 100 9.52 -8.07 -11.22
CA GLU A 100 9.38 -9.34 -10.55
C GLU A 100 9.51 -9.12 -9.04
N PHE A 101 8.48 -9.51 -8.30
CA PHE A 101 8.46 -9.38 -6.85
C PHE A 101 8.20 -10.74 -6.19
N TRP A 102 9.08 -11.12 -5.26
CA TRP A 102 8.92 -12.35 -4.51
C TRP A 102 7.89 -12.16 -3.38
N VAL A 103 6.98 -13.13 -3.25
CA VAL A 103 5.98 -13.16 -2.20
C VAL A 103 5.98 -14.54 -1.52
N PRO A 104 5.74 -14.63 -0.21
CA PRO A 104 5.64 -15.91 0.48
C PRO A 104 4.55 -16.81 -0.12
N ALA A 105 4.68 -18.12 0.04
CA ALA A 105 3.63 -19.04 -0.36
C ALA A 105 2.35 -18.75 0.45
N GLY A 106 1.20 -18.81 -0.20
CA GLY A 106 -0.05 -18.40 0.43
C GLY A 106 -1.19 -18.21 -0.58
N THR A 107 -2.33 -17.75 -0.07
CA THR A 107 -3.47 -17.35 -0.89
C THR A 107 -3.58 -15.84 -0.90
N TYR A 108 -3.66 -15.26 -2.09
CA TYR A 108 -3.64 -13.82 -2.34
C TYR A 108 -4.93 -13.38 -3.03
N ALA A 109 -5.50 -12.26 -2.58
CA ALA A 109 -6.50 -11.52 -3.34
C ALA A 109 -5.79 -10.42 -4.13
N LEU A 110 -5.78 -10.55 -5.46
CA LEU A 110 -5.00 -9.68 -6.36
C LEU A 110 -5.92 -8.88 -7.28
N THR A 111 -5.59 -7.61 -7.49
CA THR A 111 -6.28 -6.74 -8.46
C THR A 111 -5.29 -6.22 -9.48
N GLU A 112 -5.41 -6.70 -10.70
CA GLU A 112 -4.64 -6.20 -11.84
C GLU A 112 -5.24 -4.87 -12.34
N PHE A 113 -4.38 -3.90 -12.64
CA PHE A 113 -4.79 -2.60 -13.13
C PHE A 113 -3.84 -1.99 -14.16
N THR A 114 -4.37 -1.08 -14.96
CA THR A 114 -3.62 -0.15 -15.80
C THR A 114 -3.83 1.26 -15.25
N PHE A 115 -2.77 1.92 -14.77
CA PHE A 115 -2.81 3.34 -14.44
C PHE A 115 -2.45 4.15 -15.68
N VAL A 116 -3.13 5.28 -15.85
CA VAL A 116 -2.88 6.23 -16.92
C VAL A 116 -2.83 7.65 -16.38
N SER A 117 -1.88 8.42 -16.90
CA SER A 117 -1.75 9.84 -16.64
C SER A 117 -1.61 10.57 -17.96
N GLU A 118 -2.20 11.76 -18.04
CA GLU A 118 -1.79 12.73 -19.06
C GLU A 118 -0.30 13.08 -18.87
N VAL A 119 0.43 13.21 -19.97
CA VAL A 119 1.79 13.74 -19.95
C VAL A 119 1.71 15.25 -19.91
N ASN A 120 2.35 15.86 -18.90
CA ASN A 120 2.54 17.30 -18.87
C ASN A 120 3.56 17.72 -19.96
N PRO A 121 3.18 18.55 -20.95
CA PRO A 121 4.06 18.98 -22.03
C PRO A 121 5.11 20.04 -21.61
N GLY A 122 5.28 20.28 -20.31
CA GLY A 122 6.19 21.28 -19.75
C GLY A 122 5.48 22.56 -19.25
N ASP A 123 4.18 22.49 -18.99
CA ASP A 123 3.38 23.56 -18.40
C ASP A 123 3.36 23.43 -16.87
N PRO A 124 3.98 24.35 -16.11
CA PRO A 124 4.05 24.28 -14.66
C PRO A 124 2.70 24.47 -13.96
N ASP A 125 1.72 25.09 -14.63
CA ASP A 125 0.39 25.36 -14.06
C ASP A 125 -0.62 24.25 -14.37
N TYR A 126 -0.22 23.29 -15.21
CA TYR A 126 -1.06 22.17 -15.61
C TYR A 126 -0.90 20.98 -14.65
N SER A 127 -2.03 20.56 -14.06
CA SER A 127 -2.14 19.31 -13.31
C SER A 127 -2.71 18.22 -14.21
N PRO A 128 -1.94 17.17 -14.54
CA PRO A 128 -2.42 16.10 -15.41
C PRO A 128 -3.62 15.35 -14.83
N CYS A 129 -4.61 15.01 -15.68
CA CYS A 129 -5.58 14.01 -15.29
C CYS A 129 -4.90 12.65 -15.10
N THR A 130 -5.33 11.95 -14.06
CA THR A 130 -4.89 10.59 -13.75
C THR A 130 -6.10 9.71 -13.46
N ASN A 131 -6.04 8.44 -13.87
CA ASN A 131 -6.97 7.40 -13.43
C ASN A 131 -6.36 6.01 -13.57
N ALA A 132 -7.05 5.01 -13.04
CA ALA A 132 -6.70 3.62 -13.23
C ALA A 132 -7.92 2.78 -13.62
N TRP A 133 -7.70 1.81 -14.49
CA TRP A 133 -8.66 0.81 -14.92
C TRP A 133 -8.29 -0.53 -14.32
N SER A 134 -9.21 -1.20 -13.62
CA SER A 134 -8.92 -2.47 -12.93
C SER A 134 -9.86 -3.61 -13.34
N LYS A 135 -9.30 -4.81 -13.37
CA LYS A 135 -10.08 -6.05 -13.44
C LYS A 135 -10.68 -6.35 -12.06
N PRO A 136 -11.76 -7.16 -11.97
CA PRO A 136 -12.25 -7.64 -10.69
C PRO A 136 -11.15 -8.37 -9.91
N THR A 137 -11.13 -8.21 -8.58
CA THR A 137 -10.21 -8.93 -7.71
C THR A 137 -10.35 -10.44 -7.90
N SER A 138 -9.23 -11.13 -8.07
CA SER A 138 -9.19 -12.58 -8.19
C SER A 138 -8.33 -13.20 -7.09
N ASN A 139 -8.68 -14.42 -6.68
CA ASN A 139 -7.89 -15.17 -5.72
C ASN A 139 -6.86 -16.03 -6.45
N ALA A 140 -5.61 -15.94 -6.00
CA ALA A 140 -4.49 -16.71 -6.51
C ALA A 140 -3.84 -17.50 -5.37
N VAL A 141 -3.52 -18.76 -5.61
CA VAL A 141 -2.70 -19.56 -4.69
C VAL A 141 -1.29 -19.59 -5.25
N ILE A 142 -0.32 -19.12 -4.45
CA ILE A 142 1.09 -19.12 -4.78
C ILE A 142 1.77 -20.21 -3.97
N ARG A 143 2.39 -21.17 -4.66
CA ARG A 143 3.16 -22.26 -4.07
C ARG A 143 4.67 -21.98 -4.19
N PRO A 144 5.50 -22.68 -3.40
CA PRO A 144 6.96 -22.65 -3.56
C PRO A 144 7.39 -22.86 -5.02
N GLY A 145 8.12 -21.89 -5.57
CA GLY A 145 8.65 -21.91 -6.93
C GLY A 145 7.69 -21.36 -8.00
N ASP A 146 6.44 -21.05 -7.65
CA ASP A 146 5.46 -20.59 -8.63
C ASP A 146 5.82 -19.22 -9.22
N ARG A 147 5.37 -19.00 -10.45
CA ARG A 147 5.44 -17.71 -11.15
C ARG A 147 4.08 -17.37 -11.72
N ILE A 148 3.46 -16.33 -11.18
CA ILE A 148 2.21 -15.77 -11.71
C ILE A 148 2.56 -14.58 -12.60
N ASP A 149 2.40 -14.77 -13.90
CA ASP A 149 2.71 -13.77 -14.92
C ASP A 149 1.40 -13.14 -15.43
N PHE A 150 1.22 -11.86 -15.17
CA PHE A 150 0.05 -11.10 -15.62
C PHE A 150 0.15 -10.66 -17.09
N GLY A 151 1.28 -10.95 -17.74
CA GLY A 151 1.51 -10.66 -19.15
C GLY A 151 1.57 -9.16 -19.45
N GLU A 152 1.30 -8.84 -20.71
CA GLU A 152 1.13 -7.47 -21.22
C GLU A 152 -0.38 -7.20 -21.30
N SER A 153 -0.92 -6.49 -20.31
CA SER A 153 -2.36 -6.28 -20.20
C SER A 153 -2.66 -4.80 -19.98
N ILE A 154 -2.80 -4.08 -21.09
CA ILE A 154 -3.29 -2.70 -21.12
C ILE A 154 -4.76 -2.75 -21.52
N PHE A 155 -5.66 -2.41 -20.60
CA PHE A 155 -7.11 -2.57 -20.79
C PHE A 155 -7.92 -1.30 -20.48
N ILE A 156 -7.38 -0.16 -20.92
CA ILE A 156 -7.99 1.17 -20.81
C ILE A 156 -9.42 1.15 -21.37
N GLY A 157 -10.36 1.67 -20.60
CA GLY A 157 -11.78 1.72 -20.99
C GLY A 157 -12.60 0.48 -20.65
N SER A 158 -12.01 -0.49 -19.95
CA SER A 158 -12.71 -1.70 -19.50
C SER A 158 -12.48 -1.98 -18.02
N GLY A 159 -13.49 -2.56 -17.36
CA GLY A 159 -13.43 -2.81 -15.93
C GLY A 159 -13.87 -1.62 -15.08
N THR A 160 -13.36 -1.56 -13.85
CA THR A 160 -13.66 -0.48 -12.89
C THR A 160 -12.68 0.67 -13.10
N CYS A 161 -13.17 1.91 -13.11
CA CYS A 161 -12.32 3.10 -13.26
C CYS A 161 -12.23 3.87 -11.94
N THR A 162 -11.00 4.12 -11.47
CA THR A 162 -10.69 4.89 -10.26
C THR A 162 -10.02 6.20 -10.65
N VAL A 163 -10.60 7.34 -10.27
CA VAL A 163 -10.03 8.66 -10.57
C VAL A 163 -8.87 8.99 -9.64
N GLY A 164 -7.82 9.63 -10.15
CA GLY A 164 -6.80 10.30 -9.35
C GLY A 164 -5.60 9.44 -8.94
N GLY A 165 -5.72 8.11 -8.94
CA GLY A 165 -4.65 7.25 -8.43
C GLY A 165 -4.83 5.78 -8.75
N TYR A 166 -3.98 4.96 -8.13
CA TYR A 166 -4.06 3.51 -8.25
C TYR A 166 -5.37 2.99 -7.65
N PRO A 167 -5.97 1.92 -8.21
CA PRO A 167 -7.22 1.35 -7.73
C PRO A 167 -6.96 0.33 -6.62
N CYS A 168 -5.73 0.29 -6.11
CA CYS A 168 -5.38 -0.54 -4.99
C CYS A 168 -6.12 0.00 -3.80
N PRO A 169 -7.06 -0.76 -3.20
CA PRO A 169 -7.40 -0.45 -1.84
C PRO A 169 -6.07 -0.40 -1.11
N GLY A 170 -5.82 0.63 -0.31
CA GLY A 170 -4.87 0.55 0.78
C GLY A 170 -5.35 -0.55 1.71
N THR A 171 -5.26 -1.79 1.23
CA THR A 171 -5.53 -3.06 1.87
C THR A 171 -6.58 -2.99 2.95
N GLY A 172 -7.82 -3.30 2.59
CA GLY A 172 -8.81 -3.88 3.52
C GLY A 172 -8.35 -5.26 4.01
N GLY A 173 -7.18 -5.30 4.64
CA GLY A 173 -6.42 -6.48 5.05
C GLY A 173 -4.96 -6.26 5.48
N LEU A 174 -4.35 -5.08 5.25
CA LEU A 174 -2.97 -4.67 5.58
C LEU A 174 -2.81 -3.12 5.53
N SER A 175 -3.85 -2.37 5.91
CA SER A 175 -4.00 -0.89 5.83
C SER A 175 -2.71 -0.05 5.64
N GLY A 176 -2.58 0.55 4.45
CA GLY A 176 -1.71 1.71 4.19
C GLY A 176 -2.43 3.07 4.24
N ASP A 177 -3.76 3.08 4.48
CA ASP A 177 -4.56 4.33 4.57
C ASP A 177 -5.20 4.57 5.95
N ARG A 178 -4.74 3.85 6.97
CA ARG A 178 -4.86 4.28 8.37
C ARG A 178 -3.47 4.51 8.90
N SER A 179 -3.26 5.68 9.48
CA SER A 179 -1.98 6.05 10.09
C SER A 179 -1.48 4.88 10.94
N ASN A 180 -0.23 4.48 10.75
CA ASN A 180 0.41 3.61 11.73
C ASN A 180 0.48 4.40 13.03
N ILE A 181 -0.36 4.03 13.98
CA ILE A 181 -0.44 4.63 15.31
C ILE A 181 0.20 3.73 16.36
N GLY A 182 0.73 2.57 15.95
CA GLY A 182 1.51 1.70 16.82
C GLY A 182 2.75 2.40 17.40
N GLY A 183 3.19 1.89 18.55
CA GLY A 183 4.41 2.31 19.22
C GLY A 183 4.18 2.95 20.59
N THR A 184 5.23 3.58 21.11
CA THR A 184 5.20 4.32 22.37
C THR A 184 4.46 5.63 22.16
N TRP A 185 3.62 5.96 23.14
CA TRP A 185 2.94 7.23 23.30
C TRP A 185 3.18 7.74 24.71
N TYR A 186 2.79 8.98 24.95
CA TYR A 186 2.89 9.60 26.26
C TYR A 186 1.57 10.25 26.59
N MET A 187 1.17 10.14 27.85
CA MET A 187 0.06 10.91 28.39
C MET A 187 0.42 12.39 28.26
N GLY A 188 -0.32 13.12 27.44
CA GLY A 188 -0.15 14.56 27.26
C GLY A 188 -0.93 15.39 28.28
N GLY A 189 -1.94 14.79 28.94
CA GLY A 189 -2.72 15.44 30.00
C GLY A 189 -4.17 14.96 30.06
N PRO A 190 -4.99 15.47 31.00
CA PRO A 190 -4.66 16.54 31.95
C PRO A 190 -3.96 16.07 33.23
N TYR A 191 -3.73 14.76 33.39
CA TYR A 191 -3.05 14.15 34.53
C TYR A 191 -1.90 13.27 34.06
N ASN A 192 -0.97 12.94 34.95
CA ASN A 192 0.14 12.01 34.68
C ASN A 192 0.94 12.35 33.40
N GLU A 193 1.11 13.64 33.10
CA GLU A 193 1.81 14.11 31.90
C GLU A 193 3.23 13.52 31.80
N GLY A 194 3.61 13.10 30.59
CA GLY A 194 4.90 12.46 30.31
C GLY A 194 4.98 10.97 30.70
N MET A 195 3.97 10.40 31.36
CA MET A 195 3.97 8.97 31.65
C MET A 195 3.73 8.15 30.35
N PRO A 196 4.42 7.00 30.19
CA PRO A 196 4.35 6.23 28.95
C PRO A 196 3.00 5.51 28.79
N CYS A 197 2.46 5.60 27.60
CA CYS A 197 1.36 4.79 27.07
C CYS A 197 1.89 3.94 25.90
N GLN A 198 1.13 2.94 25.48
CA GLN A 198 1.52 2.10 24.34
C GLN A 198 0.31 1.77 23.47
N ILE A 199 0.54 1.75 22.16
CA ILE A 199 -0.41 1.19 21.19
C ILE A 199 0.29 0.01 20.51
N ILE A 200 -0.29 -1.17 20.65
CA ILE A 200 0.06 -2.33 19.83
C ILE A 200 -0.95 -2.35 18.68
N GLN A 201 -0.46 -2.28 17.44
CA GLN A 201 -1.28 -2.30 16.24
C GLN A 201 -0.97 -3.58 15.46
N ASP A 202 -2.02 -4.33 15.13
CA ASP A 202 -1.99 -5.52 14.28
C ASP A 202 -3.06 -5.35 13.18
N GLY A 203 -2.64 -4.79 12.05
CA GLY A 203 -3.56 -4.33 11.00
C GLY A 203 -4.53 -3.25 11.51
N ASP A 204 -5.82 -3.58 11.50
CA ASP A 204 -6.91 -2.74 12.03
C ASP A 204 -7.20 -2.98 13.52
N GLY A 205 -6.63 -4.05 14.08
CA GLY A 205 -6.73 -4.36 15.50
C GLY A 205 -5.79 -3.46 16.30
N LEU A 206 -6.33 -2.86 17.36
CA LEU A 206 -5.57 -2.03 18.28
C LEU A 206 -5.63 -2.63 19.68
N THR A 207 -4.53 -2.53 20.42
CA THR A 207 -4.51 -2.68 21.87
C THR A 207 -3.92 -1.43 22.47
N PHE A 208 -4.72 -0.71 23.23
CA PHE A 208 -4.31 0.48 23.96
C PHE A 208 -3.86 0.09 25.36
N ILE A 209 -2.70 0.58 25.79
CA ILE A 209 -2.17 0.41 27.14
C ILE A 209 -1.96 1.82 27.71
N ASN A 210 -2.71 2.16 28.76
CA ASN A 210 -2.64 3.48 29.38
C ASN A 210 -1.44 3.59 30.35
N GLU A 211 -1.28 4.78 30.93
CA GLU A 211 -0.19 5.11 31.84
C GLU A 211 -0.22 4.34 33.16
N ASN A 212 -1.35 3.70 33.49
CA ASN A 212 -1.51 2.81 34.64
C ASN A 212 -1.30 1.33 34.26
N GLY A 213 -0.93 1.03 33.01
CA GLY A 213 -0.75 -0.32 32.49
C GLY A 213 -2.06 -1.07 32.22
N GLN A 214 -3.21 -0.39 32.30
CA GLN A 214 -4.50 -0.98 31.95
C GLN A 214 -4.60 -1.11 30.44
N GLN A 215 -5.28 -2.16 29.98
CA GLN A 215 -5.41 -2.45 28.56
C GLN A 215 -6.85 -2.27 28.10
N SER A 216 -7.01 -1.91 26.83
CA SER A 216 -8.26 -2.01 26.09
C SER A 216 -7.97 -2.54 24.69
N SER A 217 -8.81 -3.46 24.25
CA SER A 217 -8.98 -3.76 22.83
C SER A 217 -9.44 -2.50 22.10
N GLY A 218 -9.21 -2.44 20.80
CA GLY A 218 -9.55 -1.27 20.03
C GLY A 218 -9.61 -1.50 18.54
N ARG A 219 -10.16 -0.51 17.85
CA ARG A 219 -10.32 -0.51 16.40
C ARG A 219 -10.31 0.91 15.87
N PHE A 220 -10.04 1.03 14.58
CA PHE A 220 -10.34 2.26 13.84
C PHE A 220 -11.84 2.31 13.50
N ILE A 221 -12.47 3.46 13.74
CA ILE A 221 -13.81 3.79 13.25
C ILE A 221 -13.70 4.28 11.79
N ASP A 222 -12.74 5.16 11.51
CA ASP A 222 -12.40 5.68 10.17
C ASP A 222 -10.88 5.95 10.06
N SER A 223 -10.43 6.75 9.08
CA SER A 223 -9.00 7.03 8.86
C SER A 223 -8.34 7.90 9.94
N SER A 224 -9.15 8.63 10.73
CA SER A 224 -8.70 9.57 11.75
C SER A 224 -9.31 9.31 13.14
N THR A 225 -10.26 8.38 13.24
CA THR A 225 -10.97 8.10 14.50
C THR A 225 -10.72 6.66 14.94
N VAL A 226 -10.39 6.49 16.23
CA VAL A 226 -10.20 5.19 16.88
C VAL A 226 -11.14 5.02 18.07
N GLU A 227 -11.34 3.78 18.51
CA GLU A 227 -12.17 3.43 19.65
C GLU A 227 -11.44 2.40 20.53
N ALA A 228 -11.31 2.69 21.82
CA ALA A 228 -10.91 1.76 22.86
C ALA A 228 -12.17 1.10 23.44
N THR A 229 -12.47 -0.12 23.02
CA THR A 229 -13.78 -0.78 23.24
C THR A 229 -14.05 -1.16 24.69
N ASP A 230 -13.00 -1.36 25.48
CA ASP A 230 -13.10 -1.90 26.84
C ASP A 230 -13.08 -0.77 27.89
N TRP A 231 -12.80 0.47 27.47
CA TRP A 231 -12.84 1.64 28.33
C TRP A 231 -14.12 2.44 28.11
N GLU A 232 -14.77 2.84 29.19
CA GLU A 232 -15.91 3.77 29.21
C GLU A 232 -17.06 3.45 28.22
N ASN A 233 -17.25 2.17 27.89
CA ASN A 233 -18.21 1.66 26.88
C ASN A 233 -17.89 2.06 25.42
N GLY A 234 -16.61 2.18 25.06
CA GLY A 234 -16.16 2.58 23.74
C GLY A 234 -15.62 4.01 23.74
N LEU A 235 -14.49 4.22 24.39
CA LEU A 235 -13.85 5.53 24.45
C LEU A 235 -13.26 5.87 23.08
N GLN A 236 -13.77 6.92 22.46
CA GLN A 236 -13.29 7.36 21.13
C GLN A 236 -12.12 8.33 21.24
N GLY A 237 -11.19 8.23 20.29
CA GLY A 237 -10.04 9.12 20.14
C GLY A 237 -9.94 9.64 18.71
N VAL A 238 -9.61 10.93 18.56
CA VAL A 238 -9.42 11.59 17.27
C VAL A 238 -7.93 11.86 17.05
N LEU A 239 -7.40 11.39 15.93
CA LEU A 239 -6.01 11.60 15.52
C LEU A 239 -5.85 13.00 14.93
N SER A 240 -4.75 13.66 15.30
CA SER A 240 -4.30 14.86 14.60
C SER A 240 -3.89 14.53 13.15
N SER A 241 -3.93 15.53 12.27
CA SER A 241 -3.62 15.36 10.85
C SER A 241 -2.19 14.87 10.57
N ASP A 242 -1.27 15.07 11.51
CA ASP A 242 0.12 14.59 11.46
C ASP A 242 0.33 13.23 12.14
N GLY A 243 -0.72 12.64 12.72
CA GLY A 243 -0.68 11.34 13.40
C GLY A 243 0.11 11.32 14.71
N ASN A 244 0.46 12.48 15.28
CA ASN A 244 1.31 12.59 16.46
C ASN A 244 0.54 12.86 17.77
N ARG A 245 -0.78 13.08 17.71
CA ARG A 245 -1.66 13.31 18.86
C ARG A 245 -2.97 12.54 18.72
N ILE A 246 -3.47 12.02 19.83
CA ILE A 246 -4.83 11.46 19.95
C ILE A 246 -5.58 12.25 21.03
N ASP A 247 -6.68 12.88 20.67
CA ASP A 247 -7.60 13.53 21.61
C ASP A 247 -8.74 12.58 21.98
N TRP A 248 -8.77 12.12 23.23
CA TRP A 248 -9.78 11.19 23.74
C TRP A 248 -11.04 11.91 24.21
N ALA A 249 -12.20 11.29 24.02
CA ALA A 249 -13.50 11.87 24.35
C ALA A 249 -13.70 12.16 25.86
N ASN A 250 -12.93 11.52 26.73
CA ASN A 250 -12.93 11.80 28.18
C ASN A 250 -12.09 13.03 28.58
N GLY A 251 -11.53 13.76 27.59
CA GLY A 251 -10.77 14.98 27.79
C GLY A 251 -9.27 14.77 28.04
N SER A 252 -8.79 13.53 28.03
CA SER A 252 -7.35 13.22 27.99
C SER A 252 -6.80 13.26 26.58
N TRP A 253 -5.48 13.38 26.43
CA TRP A 253 -4.83 13.26 25.12
C TRP A 253 -3.48 12.57 25.23
N TRP A 254 -3.12 11.85 24.18
CA TRP A 254 -1.82 11.19 24.07
C TRP A 254 -1.00 11.85 22.96
N VAL A 255 0.32 11.87 23.12
CA VAL A 255 1.27 12.42 22.14
C VAL A 255 2.41 11.45 21.86
N ARG A 256 3.00 11.50 20.65
CA ARG A 256 4.14 10.64 20.28
C ARG A 256 5.48 11.09 20.85
N ASN A 257 5.62 12.38 21.13
CA ASN A 257 6.82 12.96 21.74
C ASN A 257 6.51 13.22 23.22
N GLU A 258 7.49 12.99 24.10
CA GLU A 258 7.38 13.43 25.49
C GLU A 258 7.07 14.94 25.50
N PRO A 259 6.00 15.38 26.18
CA PRO A 259 5.79 16.80 26.45
C PRO A 259 7.04 17.35 27.17
N GLU A 260 7.54 18.52 26.72
CA GLU A 260 8.63 19.24 27.41
C GLU A 260 8.24 19.70 28.82
#